data_AF-A0A1V3XGW2-F1
#
_entry.id   AF-A0A1V3XGW2-F1
#
_cell.length_a   1.000
_cell.length_b   1.000
_cell.length_c   1.000
_cell.angle_alpha   90.00
_cell.angle_beta   90.00
_cell.angle_gamma   90.00
#
_symmetry.space_group_name_H-M   'P 1'
#
loop_
_entity.id
_entity.type
_entity.pdbx_description
1 polymer ?
#
loop_
_entity_poly.entity_id
_entity_poly.type
_entity_poly.pdbx_seq_one_letter_code
_entity_poly.pdbx_strand_id
1 'polypeptide(L)'
;MLRAEKILDAVRDILGPVTIEQLPIPYTAVATDLLAGKSVWFQRGPLDEAIRASIAIPGVIAPHELDGRLLADGGILDPLPIAPIAAVNADLTIAVSLNGSEAGLPRGSEPGVTAEWLNRVVRSTSAIFDATAARALLDRPTARAVLSRFGAGSPEPDSFSDDAELDLGEGADAADATDTAEDQAPEIPRMGSFEVMNRTIDIAQSALARHTLAAYPADLLIEVPRATCRSLEFHRAVEVIAAGRALAARALDALEADDEQPTPPAIEG
;
A
#
# COMPACT_ATOMS: atom_id res chain seq x y z
N MET A 1 11.02 -20.04 -2.20
CA MET A 1 10.55 -20.13 -3.60
C MET A 1 9.43 -21.16 -3.79
N LEU A 2 9.52 -22.36 -3.22
CA LEU A 2 8.48 -23.43 -3.22
C LEU A 2 7.02 -23.04 -2.89
N ARG A 3 6.75 -21.86 -2.31
CA ARG A 3 5.37 -21.39 -2.05
C ARG A 3 4.74 -20.73 -3.29
N ALA A 4 5.51 -19.94 -4.04
CA ALA A 4 4.98 -19.20 -5.18
C ALA A 4 4.59 -20.15 -6.32
N GLU A 5 5.44 -21.14 -6.62
CA GLU A 5 5.16 -22.18 -7.62
C GLU A 5 3.86 -22.93 -7.29
N LYS A 6 3.68 -23.35 -6.04
CA LYS A 6 2.44 -24.02 -5.61
C LYS A 6 1.19 -23.17 -5.76
N ILE A 7 1.27 -21.85 -5.51
CA ILE A 7 0.16 -20.92 -5.71
C ILE A 7 -0.21 -20.90 -7.20
N LEU A 8 0.80 -20.84 -8.06
CA LEU A 8 0.61 -20.76 -9.51
C LEU A 8 0.09 -22.05 -10.10
N ASP A 9 0.56 -23.20 -9.61
CA ASP A 9 0.01 -24.51 -9.98
C ASP A 9 -1.46 -24.61 -9.57
N ALA A 10 -1.80 -24.22 -8.33
CA ALA A 10 -3.19 -24.21 -7.87
C ALA A 10 -4.08 -23.26 -8.70
N VAL A 11 -3.56 -22.09 -9.10
CA VAL A 11 -4.27 -21.17 -9.99
C VAL A 11 -4.50 -21.82 -11.37
N ARG A 12 -3.48 -22.46 -11.94
CA ARG A 12 -3.61 -23.16 -13.24
C ARG A 12 -4.62 -24.31 -13.18
N ASP A 13 -4.65 -25.05 -12.08
CA ASP A 13 -5.61 -26.14 -11.86
C ASP A 13 -7.06 -25.63 -11.75
N ILE A 14 -7.26 -24.47 -11.11
CA ILE A 14 -8.58 -23.83 -10.99
C ILE A 14 -9.08 -23.31 -12.33
N LEU A 15 -8.20 -22.67 -13.11
CA LEU A 15 -8.57 -22.01 -14.36
C LEU A 15 -8.71 -22.99 -15.53
N GLY A 16 -7.87 -24.02 -15.56
CA GLY A 16 -7.69 -24.88 -16.73
C GLY A 16 -7.09 -24.12 -17.92
N PRO A 17 -6.97 -24.79 -19.09
CA PRO A 17 -6.48 -24.16 -20.30
C PRO A 17 -7.57 -23.29 -20.94
N VAL A 18 -7.59 -21.99 -20.62
CA VAL A 18 -8.55 -21.03 -21.14
C VAL A 18 -7.84 -19.75 -21.59
N THR A 19 -8.33 -19.12 -22.65
CA THR A 19 -7.87 -17.79 -23.07
C THR A 19 -8.82 -16.69 -22.60
N ILE A 20 -8.32 -15.48 -22.43
CA ILE A 20 -9.09 -14.34 -21.90
C ILE A 20 -10.36 -14.09 -22.73
N GLU A 21 -10.26 -14.14 -24.06
CA GLU A 21 -11.37 -13.91 -24.97
C GLU A 21 -12.46 -15.00 -24.95
N GLN A 22 -12.21 -16.13 -24.29
CA GLN A 22 -13.19 -17.21 -24.10
C GLN A 22 -14.01 -17.04 -22.83
N LEU A 23 -13.67 -16.09 -21.96
CA LEU A 23 -14.38 -15.86 -20.71
C LEU A 23 -15.78 -15.29 -20.95
N PRO A 24 -16.79 -15.67 -20.13
CA PRO A 24 -18.15 -15.15 -20.27
C PRO A 24 -18.27 -13.66 -19.92
N ILE A 25 -17.31 -13.13 -19.16
CA ILE A 25 -17.23 -11.72 -18.75
C ILE A 25 -15.93 -11.16 -19.32
N PRO A 26 -15.95 -10.01 -20.04
CA PRO A 26 -14.75 -9.35 -20.50
C PRO A 26 -13.78 -9.09 -19.34
N TYR A 27 -12.52 -9.48 -19.53
CA TYR A 27 -11.52 -9.46 -18.48
C TYR A 27 -10.26 -8.75 -18.96
N THR A 28 -9.68 -7.94 -18.08
CA THR A 28 -8.36 -7.34 -18.27
C THR A 28 -7.50 -7.65 -17.06
N ALA A 29 -6.34 -8.27 -17.27
CA ALA A 29 -5.28 -8.30 -16.25
C ALA A 29 -4.30 -7.15 -16.50
N VAL A 30 -3.83 -6.52 -15.43
CA VAL A 30 -2.83 -5.44 -15.50
C VAL A 30 -1.53 -5.91 -14.87
N ALA A 31 -0.42 -5.69 -15.55
CA ALA A 31 0.93 -5.92 -15.05
C ALA A 31 1.80 -4.68 -15.26
N THR A 32 2.97 -4.66 -14.64
CA THR A 32 3.96 -3.59 -14.77
C THR A 32 5.17 -4.10 -15.54
N ASP A 33 5.48 -3.50 -16.68
CA ASP A 33 6.76 -3.71 -17.37
C ASP A 33 7.87 -2.97 -16.61
N LEU A 34 8.72 -3.72 -15.93
CA LEU A 34 9.78 -3.19 -15.07
C LEU A 34 10.89 -2.49 -15.86
N LEU A 35 11.10 -2.85 -17.13
CA LEU A 35 12.14 -2.25 -17.95
C LEU A 35 11.64 -0.97 -18.61
N ALA A 36 10.39 -0.97 -19.10
CA ALA A 36 9.79 0.20 -19.73
C ALA A 36 9.19 1.20 -18.73
N GLY A 37 8.92 0.78 -17.49
CA GLY A 37 8.24 1.58 -16.47
C GLY A 37 6.79 1.90 -16.84
N LYS A 38 6.08 0.96 -17.46
CA LYS A 38 4.73 1.16 -18.01
C LYS A 38 3.79 0.01 -17.66
N SER A 39 2.51 0.33 -17.52
CA SER A 39 1.47 -0.68 -17.39
C SER A 39 1.30 -1.45 -18.71
N VAL A 40 1.04 -2.75 -18.59
CA VAL A 40 0.72 -3.67 -19.70
C VAL A 40 -0.65 -4.28 -19.40
N TRP A 41 -1.55 -4.23 -20.37
CA TRP A 41 -2.92 -4.72 -20.24
C TRP A 41 -3.11 -5.98 -21.09
N PHE A 42 -3.48 -7.07 -20.44
CA PHE A 42 -3.80 -8.34 -21.08
C PHE A 42 -5.31 -8.46 -21.25
N GLN A 43 -5.77 -8.42 -22.50
CA GLN A 43 -7.18 -8.59 -22.88
C GLN A 43 -7.41 -9.80 -23.80
N ARG A 44 -6.34 -10.47 -24.22
CA ARG A 44 -6.36 -11.65 -25.09
C ARG A 44 -5.18 -12.56 -24.76
N GLY A 45 -5.29 -13.83 -25.12
CA GLY A 45 -4.25 -14.84 -24.92
C GLY A 45 -4.46 -15.70 -23.67
N PRO A 46 -3.48 -16.54 -23.29
CA PRO A 46 -3.60 -17.47 -22.16
C PRO A 46 -3.88 -16.74 -20.85
N LEU A 47 -4.95 -17.14 -20.16
CA LEU A 47 -5.37 -16.50 -18.91
C LEU A 47 -4.36 -16.72 -17.78
N ASP A 48 -3.72 -17.89 -17.73
CA ASP A 48 -2.73 -18.23 -16.71
C ASP A 48 -1.47 -17.38 -16.83
N GLU A 49 -0.98 -17.10 -18.05
CA GLU A 49 0.15 -16.20 -18.29
C GLU A 49 -0.16 -14.75 -17.86
N ALA A 50 -1.36 -14.26 -18.21
CA ALA A 50 -1.79 -12.92 -17.84
C ALA A 50 -1.91 -12.75 -16.31
N ILE A 51 -2.51 -13.72 -15.63
CA ILE A 51 -2.60 -13.72 -14.15
C ILE A 51 -1.21 -13.86 -13.54
N ARG A 52 -0.37 -14.76 -14.06
CA ARG A 52 1.02 -14.95 -13.60
C ARG A 52 1.82 -13.65 -13.64
N ALA A 53 1.72 -12.89 -14.73
CA ALA A 53 2.33 -11.57 -14.84
C ALA A 53 1.74 -10.58 -13.83
N SER A 54 0.41 -10.54 -13.71
CA SER A 54 -0.32 -9.59 -12.89
C SER A 54 -0.10 -9.76 -11.38
N ILE A 55 0.20 -10.97 -10.90
CA ILE A 55 0.43 -11.28 -9.47
C ILE A 55 1.92 -11.43 -9.10
N ALA A 56 2.84 -11.02 -9.97
CA ALA A 56 4.28 -11.14 -9.75
C ALA A 56 4.81 -10.10 -8.73
N ILE A 57 4.39 -10.25 -7.47
CA ILE A 57 4.69 -9.33 -6.36
C ILE A 57 6.19 -9.35 -6.03
N PRO A 58 6.91 -8.22 -6.14
CA PRO A 58 8.33 -8.13 -5.83
C PRO A 58 8.68 -8.70 -4.44
N GLY A 59 9.71 -9.55 -4.39
CA GLY A 59 10.15 -10.21 -3.16
C GLY A 59 9.33 -11.44 -2.74
N VAL A 60 8.16 -11.69 -3.35
CA VAL A 60 7.30 -12.86 -3.07
C VAL A 60 7.24 -13.81 -4.26
N ILE A 61 6.88 -13.29 -5.43
CA ILE A 61 6.77 -14.02 -6.70
C ILE A 61 7.74 -13.38 -7.68
N ALA A 62 8.60 -14.19 -8.29
CA ALA A 62 9.58 -13.70 -9.25
C ALA A 62 8.90 -13.03 -10.45
N PRO A 63 9.48 -11.94 -11.00
CA PRO A 63 9.00 -11.33 -12.23
C PRO A 63 8.84 -12.35 -13.36
N HIS A 64 7.85 -12.14 -14.21
CA HIS A 64 7.54 -13.02 -15.33
C HIS A 64 8.08 -12.45 -16.63
N GLU A 65 8.91 -13.21 -17.34
CA GLU A 65 9.35 -12.87 -18.68
C GLU A 65 8.31 -13.35 -19.70
N LEU A 66 7.75 -12.43 -20.48
CA LEU A 66 6.75 -12.73 -21.51
C LEU A 66 6.95 -11.77 -22.69
N ASP A 67 7.03 -12.31 -23.90
CA ASP A 67 7.25 -11.56 -25.14
C ASP A 67 8.42 -10.55 -25.08
N GLY A 68 9.50 -10.92 -24.40
CA GLY A 68 10.69 -10.08 -24.23
C GLY A 68 10.52 -8.92 -23.22
N ARG A 69 9.46 -8.93 -22.42
CA ARG A 69 9.22 -7.98 -21.33
C ARG A 69 9.48 -8.63 -19.99
N LEU A 70 9.98 -7.87 -19.02
CA LEU A 70 10.09 -8.30 -17.63
C LEU A 70 8.93 -7.71 -16.83
N LEU A 71 7.95 -8.56 -16.49
CA LEU A 71 6.69 -8.14 -15.91
C LEU A 71 6.64 -8.40 -14.41
N ALA A 72 6.10 -7.44 -13.66
CA ALA A 72 5.80 -7.55 -12.26
C ALA A 72 4.33 -7.20 -11.99
N ASP A 73 3.95 -7.30 -10.72
CA ASP A 73 2.60 -7.02 -10.23
C ASP A 73 2.02 -5.69 -10.78
N GLY A 74 0.75 -5.76 -11.20
CA GLY A 74 0.05 -4.61 -11.78
C GLY A 74 -0.17 -3.48 -10.78
N GLY A 75 -0.30 -3.82 -9.50
CA GLY A 75 -0.55 -2.85 -8.44
C GLY A 75 0.58 -1.84 -8.27
N ILE A 76 1.78 -2.10 -8.76
CA ILE A 76 2.90 -1.14 -8.69
C ILE A 76 2.54 0.18 -9.39
N LEU A 77 1.92 0.12 -10.57
CA LEU A 77 1.52 1.29 -11.36
C LEU A 77 0.02 1.49 -11.47
N ASP A 78 -0.76 0.44 -11.27
CA ASP A 78 -2.22 0.50 -11.43
C ASP A 78 -2.93 -0.31 -10.32
N PRO A 79 -2.84 0.16 -9.06
CA PRO A 79 -3.45 -0.50 -7.89
C PRO A 79 -4.98 -0.51 -7.92
N LEU A 80 -5.60 0.29 -8.80
CA LEU A 80 -7.03 0.30 -9.04
C LEU A 80 -7.27 0.54 -10.55
N PRO A 81 -7.34 -0.53 -11.36
CA PRO A 81 -7.32 -0.46 -12.81
C PRO A 81 -8.64 0.03 -13.40
N ILE A 82 -8.87 1.34 -13.32
CA ILE A 82 -10.03 2.02 -13.92
C ILE A 82 -9.74 2.38 -15.39
N ALA A 83 -8.49 2.73 -15.70
CA ALA A 83 -8.11 3.15 -17.06
C ALA A 83 -8.42 2.11 -18.14
N PRO A 84 -8.20 0.79 -17.95
CA PRO A 84 -8.55 -0.22 -18.96
C PRO A 84 -10.05 -0.30 -19.25
N ILE A 85 -10.91 0.05 -18.29
CA ILE A 85 -12.37 -0.01 -18.42
C ILE A 85 -12.99 1.32 -18.83
N ALA A 86 -12.21 2.40 -18.92
CA ALA A 86 -12.72 3.74 -19.27
C ALA A 86 -13.38 3.82 -20.66
N ALA A 87 -13.03 2.90 -21.57
CA ALA A 87 -13.64 2.81 -22.91
C ALA A 87 -14.85 1.84 -22.96
N VAL A 88 -15.15 1.16 -21.86
CA VAL A 88 -16.31 0.26 -21.76
C VAL A 88 -17.55 1.12 -21.54
N ASN A 89 -18.58 0.92 -22.36
CA ASN A 89 -19.86 1.58 -22.19
C ASN A 89 -20.68 0.83 -21.12
N ALA A 90 -20.34 1.05 -19.85
CA ALA A 90 -21.06 0.51 -18.71
C ALA A 90 -22.05 1.56 -18.17
N ASP A 91 -23.22 1.10 -17.72
CA ASP A 91 -24.19 1.97 -17.04
C ASP A 91 -23.73 2.34 -15.62
N LEU A 92 -22.88 1.51 -15.02
CA LEU A 92 -22.33 1.68 -13.66
C LEU A 92 -20.91 1.12 -13.58
N THR A 93 -19.99 1.91 -13.01
CA THR A 93 -18.62 1.51 -12.69
C THR A 93 -18.48 1.30 -11.19
N ILE A 94 -18.14 0.07 -10.79
CA ILE A 94 -17.89 -0.29 -9.39
C ILE A 94 -16.39 -0.50 -9.19
N ALA A 95 -15.79 0.29 -8.30
CA ALA A 95 -14.40 0.12 -7.88
C ALA A 95 -14.33 -0.56 -6.51
N VAL A 96 -13.42 -1.54 -6.37
CA VAL A 96 -13.15 -2.21 -5.09
C VAL A 96 -11.73 -1.87 -4.65
N SER A 97 -11.60 -1.10 -3.57
CA SER A 97 -10.32 -0.69 -2.99
C SER A 97 -9.99 -1.54 -1.77
N LEU A 98 -8.83 -2.20 -1.78
CA LEU A 98 -8.31 -2.95 -0.63
C LEU A 98 -7.57 -2.06 0.38
N ASN A 99 -7.54 -0.75 0.14
CA ASN A 99 -6.81 0.23 0.95
C ASN A 99 -7.69 0.90 2.01
N GLY A 100 -8.89 0.38 2.27
CA GLY A 100 -9.89 0.96 3.14
C GLY A 100 -9.39 1.16 4.57
N SER A 101 -9.81 2.29 5.16
CA SER A 101 -9.58 2.60 6.57
C SER A 101 -10.53 1.80 7.46
N GLU A 102 -10.10 1.42 8.66
CA GLU A 102 -10.98 0.78 9.65
C GLU A 102 -12.07 1.71 10.21
N ALA A 103 -12.02 3.00 9.86
CA ALA A 103 -12.96 4.02 10.33
C ALA A 103 -14.36 3.95 9.67
N GLY A 104 -14.81 2.77 9.26
CA GLY A 104 -16.10 2.50 8.63
C GLY A 104 -17.31 2.44 9.58
N LEU A 105 -17.31 3.26 10.64
CA LEU A 105 -18.55 3.76 11.24
C LEU A 105 -18.73 5.19 10.72
N PRO A 106 -19.92 5.60 10.26
CA PRO A 106 -20.12 6.95 9.75
C PRO A 106 -19.76 7.94 10.86
N ARG A 107 -18.60 8.58 10.74
CA ARG A 107 -18.29 9.76 11.53
C ARG A 107 -19.20 10.84 10.97
N GLY A 108 -20.27 11.12 11.69
CA GLY A 108 -21.07 12.33 11.49
C GLY A 108 -20.13 13.53 11.35
N SER A 109 -20.45 14.40 10.42
CA SER A 109 -19.69 15.59 10.07
C SER A 109 -19.07 16.26 11.28
N GLU A 110 -17.74 16.26 11.39
CA GLU A 110 -17.07 17.08 12.39
C GLU A 110 -17.12 18.56 11.96
N PRO A 111 -17.56 19.48 12.84
CA PRO A 111 -17.54 20.90 12.56
C PRO A 111 -16.10 21.38 12.34
N GLY A 112 -15.91 22.20 11.31
CA GLY A 112 -14.60 22.68 10.86
C GLY A 112 -13.73 23.26 11.96
N VAL A 113 -12.42 23.00 11.83
CA VAL A 113 -11.33 23.54 12.65
C VAL A 113 -11.49 25.05 12.80
N THR A 114 -11.88 25.49 14.00
CA THR A 114 -12.08 26.92 14.30
C THR A 114 -10.75 27.62 14.55
N ALA A 115 -10.71 28.92 14.23
CA ALA A 115 -9.58 29.84 14.39
C ALA A 115 -9.00 29.92 15.83
N GLU A 116 -9.67 29.30 16.80
CA GLU A 116 -9.25 29.23 18.19
C GLU A 116 -8.08 28.28 18.43
N TRP A 117 -7.92 27.22 17.62
CA TRP A 117 -6.76 26.33 17.68
C TRP A 117 -5.48 27.01 17.16
N LEU A 118 -5.58 27.73 16.04
CA LEU A 118 -4.49 28.53 15.48
C LEU A 118 -4.00 29.59 16.48
N ASN A 119 -4.92 30.26 17.18
CA ASN A 119 -4.59 31.25 18.23
C ASN A 119 -3.96 30.64 19.50
N ARG A 120 -4.06 29.33 19.70
CA ARG A 120 -3.42 28.59 20.80
C ARG A 120 -2.00 28.16 20.45
N VAL A 121 -1.77 27.73 19.21
CA VAL A 121 -0.44 27.36 18.69
C VAL A 121 0.48 28.58 18.55
N VAL A 122 -0.06 29.73 18.12
CA VAL A 122 0.73 30.97 17.97
C VAL A 122 1.23 31.51 19.32
N ARG A 123 0.56 31.18 20.43
CA ARG A 123 1.00 31.58 21.79
C ARG A 123 2.04 30.64 22.39
N SER A 124 2.25 29.43 21.87
CA SER A 124 3.24 28.48 22.39
C SER A 124 4.60 28.54 21.69
N THR A 125 4.75 29.28 20.57
CA THR A 125 5.99 29.31 19.78
C THR A 125 6.82 30.60 19.93
N SER A 126 6.67 31.32 21.05
CA SER A 126 7.54 32.49 21.35
C SER A 126 8.91 32.11 21.94
N ALA A 127 9.20 30.83 22.21
CA ALA A 127 10.41 30.44 22.95
C ALA A 127 11.30 29.39 22.26
N ILE A 128 11.03 28.97 21.02
CA ILE A 128 11.80 27.90 20.36
C ILE A 128 12.22 28.28 18.93
N PHE A 129 12.88 29.43 18.79
CA PHE A 129 13.71 29.71 17.61
C PHE A 129 15.02 30.34 18.06
N ASP A 130 15.99 29.51 18.45
CA ASP A 130 17.40 29.90 18.48
C ASP A 130 18.10 29.26 17.26
N ALA A 131 18.55 30.12 16.35
CA ALA A 131 19.07 29.78 15.03
C ALA A 131 20.55 29.34 15.04
N THR A 132 21.06 28.86 16.16
CA THR A 132 22.49 28.51 16.34
C THR A 132 22.75 27.00 16.33
N ALA A 133 21.74 26.14 16.54
CA ALA A 133 21.92 24.68 16.57
C ALA A 133 21.94 24.00 15.17
N ALA A 134 21.47 24.66 14.11
CA ALA A 134 21.36 24.07 12.78
C ALA A 134 22.72 23.96 12.03
N ARG A 135 23.77 24.67 12.45
CA ARG A 135 25.10 24.63 11.82
C ARG A 135 26.04 23.58 12.39
N ALA A 136 25.79 23.05 13.59
CA ALA A 136 26.67 22.06 14.23
C ALA A 136 26.42 20.61 13.75
N LEU A 137 25.30 20.35 13.08
CA LEU A 137 24.96 19.01 12.56
C LEU A 137 25.57 18.71 11.18
N LEU A 138 25.96 19.73 10.43
CA LEU A 138 26.56 19.58 9.09
C LEU A 138 28.07 19.29 9.13
N ASP A 139 28.75 19.50 10.26
CA ASP A 139 30.19 19.26 10.42
C ASP A 139 30.53 17.88 11.02
N ARG A 140 29.56 16.97 11.18
CA ARG A 140 29.86 15.62 11.65
C ARG A 140 30.43 14.76 10.52
N PRO A 141 31.61 14.12 10.71
CA PRO A 141 32.27 13.31 9.69
C PRO A 141 31.44 12.08 9.23
N THR A 142 30.43 11.68 10.00
CA THR A 142 29.48 10.61 9.67
C THR A 142 28.55 10.97 8.51
N ALA A 143 28.23 12.24 8.29
CA ALA A 143 27.41 12.67 7.16
C ALA A 143 28.16 12.54 5.82
N ARG A 144 29.49 12.75 5.82
CA ARG A 144 30.35 12.54 4.64
C ARG A 144 30.49 11.06 4.27
N ALA A 145 30.45 10.15 5.24
CA ALA A 145 30.58 8.70 5.01
C ALA A 145 29.34 8.07 4.33
N VAL A 146 28.16 8.66 4.53
CA VAL A 146 26.94 8.22 3.85
C VAL A 146 26.91 8.72 2.40
N LEU A 147 27.43 9.92 2.15
CA LEU A 147 27.57 10.51 0.81
C LEU A 147 28.60 9.77 -0.06
N SER A 148 29.65 9.18 0.52
CA SER A 148 30.61 8.35 -0.22
C SER A 148 30.08 6.95 -0.56
N ARG A 149 28.99 6.50 0.09
CA ARG A 149 28.41 5.16 -0.13
C ARG A 149 27.50 5.07 -1.37
N PHE A 150 27.18 6.22 -1.98
CA PHE A 150 26.33 6.30 -3.19
C PHE A 150 27.10 6.61 -4.48
N GLY A 151 28.44 6.56 -4.51
CA GLY A 151 29.23 6.92 -5.69
C GLY A 151 30.41 5.99 -6.05
N ALA A 152 30.15 5.08 -7.01
CA ALA A 152 31.03 4.51 -8.06
C ALA A 152 32.48 3.99 -7.78
N GLY A 153 32.71 2.70 -8.10
CA GLY A 153 33.93 2.18 -8.76
C GLY A 153 34.98 1.42 -7.91
N SER A 154 35.19 0.13 -8.21
CA SER A 154 36.18 -0.85 -7.68
C SER A 154 37.66 -0.54 -8.09
N PRO A 155 38.73 -1.33 -7.73
CA PRO A 155 38.85 -2.59 -6.94
C PRO A 155 40.04 -2.70 -5.89
N GLU A 156 39.90 -3.62 -4.92
CA GLU A 156 40.86 -4.55 -4.20
C GLU A 156 42.34 -4.15 -3.83
N PRO A 157 43.09 -4.87 -2.94
CA PRO A 157 42.75 -5.69 -1.75
C PRO A 157 43.66 -5.41 -0.51
N ASP A 158 43.32 -5.95 0.66
CA ASP A 158 44.19 -6.81 1.51
C ASP A 158 43.89 -6.80 3.02
N SER A 159 43.69 -8.03 3.52
CA SER A 159 43.94 -8.62 4.84
C SER A 159 43.59 -7.84 6.12
N PHE A 160 42.54 -8.31 6.81
CA PHE A 160 42.38 -8.15 8.26
C PHE A 160 42.72 -9.47 8.98
N SER A 161 43.72 -9.40 9.84
CA SER A 161 44.00 -10.23 11.04
C SER A 161 44.26 -9.21 12.16
N ASP A 162 44.06 -9.37 13.45
CA ASP A 162 43.39 -10.29 14.38
C ASP A 162 43.37 -9.48 15.71
N ASP A 163 42.57 -9.93 16.69
CA ASP A 163 42.70 -9.66 18.13
C ASP A 163 42.47 -8.24 18.71
N ALA A 164 41.50 -8.15 19.62
CA ALA A 164 41.78 -8.23 21.07
C ALA A 164 40.54 -7.87 21.91
N GLU A 165 40.27 -8.74 22.90
CA GLU A 165 39.27 -8.70 23.96
C GLU A 165 39.33 -7.44 24.85
N LEU A 166 38.20 -7.04 25.44
CA LEU A 166 38.13 -6.59 26.84
C LEU A 166 36.73 -6.90 27.44
N ASP A 167 36.74 -7.83 28.38
CA ASP A 167 35.70 -8.19 29.36
C ASP A 167 35.74 -7.25 30.57
N LEU A 168 34.58 -6.84 31.09
CA LEU A 168 34.37 -6.43 32.50
C LEU A 168 32.88 -6.55 32.91
N GLY A 169 32.53 -7.64 33.60
CA GLY A 169 32.09 -7.61 35.01
C GLY A 169 30.61 -7.32 35.37
N GLU A 170 30.00 -8.30 36.06
CA GLU A 170 28.66 -8.30 36.71
C GLU A 170 28.53 -7.39 37.96
N GLY A 171 27.29 -7.03 38.31
CA GLY A 171 26.90 -6.49 39.63
C GLY A 171 25.40 -6.24 39.78
N ALA A 172 24.78 -6.80 40.82
CA ALA A 172 23.34 -6.87 41.10
C ALA A 172 22.78 -5.75 42.00
N ASP A 173 21.45 -5.69 42.04
CA ASP A 173 20.51 -5.14 43.06
C ASP A 173 20.34 -3.62 43.23
N ALA A 174 19.11 -3.13 43.02
CA ALA A 174 18.20 -2.65 44.08
C ALA A 174 17.00 -1.88 43.50
N ALA A 175 15.82 -2.13 44.06
CA ALA A 175 14.57 -1.44 43.77
C ALA A 175 14.58 0.02 44.26
N ASP A 176 14.04 0.94 43.47
CA ASP A 176 13.39 2.14 44.00
C ASP A 176 12.17 2.47 43.14
N ALA A 177 11.01 2.56 43.80
CA ALA A 177 9.75 2.94 43.20
C ALA A 177 9.58 4.45 43.41
N THR A 178 9.75 5.22 42.34
CA THR A 178 9.26 6.59 42.28
C THR A 178 8.22 6.70 41.17
N ASP A 179 7.00 6.96 41.61
CA ASP A 179 5.82 7.28 40.83
C ASP A 179 6.05 8.61 40.10
N THR A 180 6.48 8.53 38.84
CA THR A 180 6.39 9.64 37.88
C THR A 180 5.53 9.17 36.72
N ALA A 181 4.37 9.82 36.55
CA ALA A 181 3.53 9.67 35.39
C ALA A 181 4.35 10.00 34.12
N GLU A 182 4.87 8.94 33.49
CA GLU A 182 5.59 9.04 32.23
C GLU A 182 4.57 9.38 31.14
N ASP A 183 4.78 10.55 30.56
CA ASP A 183 4.25 10.96 29.26
C ASP A 183 4.80 9.96 28.22
N GLN A 184 4.13 8.80 28.08
CA GLN A 184 4.54 7.74 27.17
C GLN A 184 4.34 8.23 25.74
N ALA A 185 5.38 8.87 25.19
CA ALA A 185 5.51 9.12 23.77
C ALA A 185 5.25 7.79 23.05
N PRO A 186 4.39 7.75 22.02
CA PRO A 186 4.05 6.51 21.34
C PRO A 186 5.33 5.84 20.83
N GLU A 187 5.60 4.64 21.34
CA GLU A 187 6.80 3.89 21.00
C GLU A 187 6.79 3.60 19.50
N ILE A 188 7.79 4.11 18.77
CA ILE A 188 7.87 3.92 17.32
C ILE A 188 8.18 2.44 17.05
N PRO A 189 7.31 1.70 16.36
CA PRO A 189 7.55 0.29 16.08
C PRO A 189 8.83 0.13 15.25
N ARG A 190 9.76 -0.72 15.69
CA ARG A 190 10.93 -1.08 14.89
C ARG A 190 10.49 -1.97 13.73
N MET A 191 10.73 -1.49 12.51
CA MET A 191 10.36 -2.17 11.27
C MET A 191 11.61 -2.78 10.60
N GLY A 192 11.51 -4.03 10.16
CA GLY A 192 12.59 -4.66 9.37
C GLY A 192 12.66 -4.11 7.95
N SER A 193 13.80 -4.21 7.26
CA SER A 193 13.97 -3.63 5.90
C SER A 193 12.93 -4.12 4.88
N PHE A 194 12.54 -5.39 4.94
CA PHE A 194 11.50 -5.96 4.07
C PHE A 194 10.12 -5.34 4.36
N GLU A 195 9.82 -5.14 5.64
CA GLU A 195 8.56 -4.53 6.08
C GLU A 195 8.51 -3.05 5.72
N VAL A 196 9.63 -2.31 5.84
CA VAL A 196 9.76 -0.92 5.37
C VAL A 196 9.48 -0.81 3.88
N MET A 197 10.07 -1.71 3.09
CA MET A 197 9.88 -1.72 1.64
C MET A 197 8.41 -1.99 1.26
N ASN A 198 7.80 -3.04 1.83
CA ASN A 198 6.38 -3.33 1.57
C ASN A 198 5.48 -2.20 2.04
N ARG A 199 5.73 -1.62 3.22
CA ARG A 199 4.95 -0.49 3.72
C ARG A 199 5.06 0.73 2.80
N THR A 200 6.23 0.96 2.21
CA THR A 200 6.44 2.04 1.23
C THR A 200 5.65 1.79 -0.06
N ILE A 201 5.66 0.55 -0.56
CA ILE A 201 4.87 0.15 -1.74
C ILE A 201 3.38 0.37 -1.45
N ASP A 202 2.87 -0.15 -0.33
CA ASP A 202 1.46 0.00 0.05
C ASP A 202 1.03 1.48 0.12
N ILE A 203 1.87 2.34 0.69
CA ILE A 203 1.61 3.79 0.79
C ILE A 203 1.58 4.43 -0.60
N ALA A 204 2.55 4.11 -1.46
CA ALA A 204 2.61 4.62 -2.83
C ALA A 204 1.39 4.17 -3.64
N GLN A 205 1.02 2.89 -3.55
CA GLN A 205 -0.18 2.32 -4.19
C GLN A 205 -1.45 3.02 -3.71
N SER A 206 -1.55 3.30 -2.40
CA SER A 206 -2.72 4.00 -1.84
C SER A 206 -2.82 5.45 -2.30
N ALA A 207 -1.68 6.14 -2.44
CA ALA A 207 -1.65 7.49 -2.99
C ALA A 207 -2.03 7.49 -4.47
N LEU A 208 -1.51 6.52 -5.24
CA LEU A 208 -1.79 6.38 -6.65
C LEU A 208 -3.27 6.03 -6.92
N ALA A 209 -3.84 5.07 -6.17
CA ALA A 209 -5.26 4.72 -6.27
C ALA A 209 -6.18 5.93 -6.00
N ARG A 210 -5.88 6.72 -4.97
CA ARG A 210 -6.64 7.96 -4.68
C ARG A 210 -6.50 8.99 -5.81
N HIS A 211 -5.32 9.11 -6.39
CA HIS A 211 -5.11 9.99 -7.54
C HIS A 211 -5.89 9.52 -8.77
N THR A 212 -5.88 8.22 -9.06
CA THR A 212 -6.66 7.62 -10.15
C THR A 212 -8.16 7.88 -9.95
N LEU A 213 -8.70 7.64 -8.75
CA LEU A 213 -10.12 7.91 -8.45
C LEU A 213 -10.49 9.39 -8.56
N ALA A 214 -9.57 10.31 -8.27
CA ALA A 214 -9.82 11.74 -8.46
C ALA A 214 -9.90 12.13 -9.95
N ALA A 215 -9.15 11.45 -10.82
CA ALA A 215 -9.18 11.67 -12.26
C ALA A 215 -10.30 10.89 -12.98
N TYR A 216 -10.59 9.69 -12.49
CA TYR A 216 -11.58 8.74 -13.00
C TYR A 216 -12.44 8.24 -11.83
N PRO A 217 -13.45 9.02 -11.42
CA PRO A 217 -14.34 8.61 -10.34
C PRO A 217 -15.14 7.38 -10.77
N ALA A 218 -15.22 6.39 -9.88
CA ALA A 218 -16.18 5.29 -10.03
C ALA A 218 -17.53 5.73 -9.46
N ASP A 219 -18.62 5.20 -10.01
CA ASP A 219 -19.97 5.49 -9.54
C ASP A 219 -20.21 4.90 -8.14
N LEU A 220 -19.62 3.73 -7.86
CA LEU A 220 -19.62 3.11 -6.54
C LEU A 220 -18.21 2.69 -6.13
N LEU A 221 -17.76 3.13 -4.95
CA LEU A 221 -16.50 2.70 -4.35
C LEU A 221 -16.76 1.81 -3.12
N ILE A 222 -16.33 0.56 -3.20
CA ILE A 222 -16.36 -0.39 -2.08
C ILE A 222 -14.97 -0.43 -1.44
N GLU A 223 -14.86 0.03 -0.20
CA GLU A 223 -13.61 -0.01 0.56
C GLU A 223 -13.55 -1.23 1.48
N VAL A 224 -12.56 -2.09 1.28
CA VAL A 224 -12.27 -3.24 2.13
C VAL A 224 -11.19 -2.84 3.15
N PRO A 225 -11.45 -2.97 4.46
CA PRO A 225 -10.46 -2.68 5.49
C PRO A 225 -9.21 -3.54 5.35
N ARG A 226 -8.01 -2.94 5.50
CA ARG A 226 -6.74 -3.69 5.35
C ARG A 226 -6.56 -4.84 6.33
N ALA A 227 -7.18 -4.77 7.51
CA ALA A 227 -7.10 -5.84 8.50
C ALA A 227 -7.95 -7.06 8.16
N THR A 228 -8.77 -7.01 7.10
CA THR A 228 -9.65 -8.11 6.69
C THR A 228 -8.85 -9.40 6.47
N CYS A 229 -7.71 -9.32 5.79
CA CYS A 229 -6.79 -10.44 5.59
C CYS A 229 -5.35 -9.96 5.44
N ARG A 230 -4.39 -10.76 5.92
CA ARG A 230 -2.96 -10.54 5.64
C ARG A 230 -2.54 -11.26 4.36
N SER A 231 -1.37 -10.89 3.84
CA SER A 231 -0.77 -11.54 2.67
C SER A 231 -0.64 -13.05 2.89
N LEU A 232 -1.12 -13.84 1.92
CA LEU A 232 -1.04 -15.31 1.89
C LEU A 232 -1.88 -16.05 2.95
N GLU A 233 -2.93 -15.44 3.51
CA GLU A 233 -3.90 -16.10 4.41
C GLU A 233 -4.98 -16.91 3.66
N PHE A 234 -4.58 -17.77 2.71
CA PHE A 234 -5.53 -18.51 1.86
C PHE A 234 -6.52 -19.41 2.62
N HIS A 235 -6.15 -19.89 3.82
CA HIS A 235 -7.03 -20.69 4.67
C HIS A 235 -8.28 -19.93 5.16
N ARG A 236 -8.24 -18.59 5.16
CA ARG A 236 -9.37 -17.72 5.53
C ARG A 236 -10.23 -17.31 4.35
N ALA A 237 -10.01 -17.88 3.16
CA ALA A 237 -10.70 -17.48 1.93
C ALA A 237 -12.24 -17.43 2.10
N VAL A 238 -12.83 -18.40 2.82
CA VAL A 238 -14.28 -18.45 3.07
C VAL A 238 -14.75 -17.23 3.87
N GLU A 239 -14.03 -16.87 4.94
CA GLU A 239 -14.35 -15.70 5.77
C GLU A 239 -14.20 -14.39 4.98
N VAL A 240 -13.12 -14.27 4.21
CA VAL A 240 -12.81 -13.07 3.41
C VAL A 240 -13.83 -12.87 2.30
N ILE A 241 -14.25 -13.95 1.63
CA ILE A 241 -15.32 -13.91 0.62
C ILE A 241 -16.65 -13.47 1.25
N ALA A 242 -16.99 -14.01 2.44
CA ALA A 242 -18.20 -13.60 3.15
C ALA A 242 -18.18 -12.12 3.54
N ALA A 243 -17.05 -11.62 4.04
CA ALA A 243 -16.86 -10.20 4.35
C ALA A 243 -17.02 -9.32 3.10
N GLY A 244 -16.43 -9.73 1.97
CA GLY A 244 -16.57 -9.03 0.68
C GLY A 244 -18.02 -8.99 0.20
N ARG A 245 -18.77 -10.09 0.30
CA ARG A 245 -20.20 -10.13 -0.03
C ARG A 245 -21.03 -9.18 0.84
N ALA A 246 -20.75 -9.13 2.15
CA ALA A 246 -21.45 -8.24 3.07
C ALA A 246 -21.13 -6.75 2.82
N LEU A 247 -19.90 -6.42 2.44
CA LEU A 247 -19.52 -5.06 2.03
C LEU A 247 -20.20 -4.65 0.73
N ALA A 248 -20.19 -5.53 -0.28
CA ALA A 248 -20.82 -5.27 -1.56
C ALA A 248 -22.35 -5.10 -1.44
N ALA A 249 -23.03 -5.97 -0.69
CA ALA A 249 -24.47 -5.86 -0.46
C ALA A 249 -24.82 -4.50 0.17
N ARG A 250 -24.14 -4.12 1.27
CA ARG A 250 -24.38 -2.82 1.91
C ARG A 250 -24.13 -1.62 1.00
N ALA A 251 -23.10 -1.69 0.15
CA ALA A 251 -22.77 -0.61 -0.77
C ALA A 251 -23.81 -0.48 -1.90
N LEU A 252 -24.31 -1.60 -2.42
CA LEU A 252 -25.36 -1.61 -3.43
C LEU A 252 -26.71 -1.15 -2.86
N ASP A 253 -27.09 -1.63 -1.67
CA ASP A 253 -28.32 -1.21 -0.98
C ASP A 253 -28.32 0.32 -0.73
N ALA A 254 -27.16 0.88 -0.37
CA ALA A 254 -27.01 2.33 -0.16
C ALA A 254 -27.15 3.12 -1.47
N LEU A 255 -26.62 2.60 -2.58
CA LEU A 255 -26.74 3.23 -3.89
C LEU A 255 -28.20 3.28 -4.37
N GLU A 256 -28.93 2.16 -4.21
CA GLU A 256 -30.36 2.10 -4.55
C GLU A 256 -31.19 3.09 -3.72
N ALA A 257 -30.87 3.24 -2.43
CA ALA A 257 -31.57 4.17 -1.54
C ALA A 257 -31.32 5.65 -1.87
N ASP A 258 -30.13 6.00 -2.39
CA ASP A 258 -29.81 7.35 -2.82
C ASP A 258 -30.53 7.72 -4.14
N ASP A 259 -30.71 6.77 -5.06
CA ASP A 259 -31.48 6.95 -6.30
C ASP A 259 -32.99 7.17 -6.04
N GLU A 260 -33.53 6.65 -4.93
CA GLU A 260 -34.94 6.81 -4.54
C GLU A 260 -35.27 8.14 -3.84
N GLN A 261 -34.28 8.98 -3.52
CA GLN A 261 -34.54 10.28 -2.87
C GLN A 261 -35.22 11.27 -3.85
N PRO A 262 -36.42 11.80 -3.53
CA PRO A 262 -37.12 12.71 -4.42
C PRO A 262 -36.35 14.01 -4.59
N THR A 263 -36.10 14.41 -5.84
CA THR A 263 -35.51 15.71 -6.18
C THR A 263 -36.33 16.83 -5.52
N PRO A 264 -35.72 17.74 -4.74
CA PRO A 264 -36.46 18.83 -4.12
C PRO A 264 -37.18 19.64 -5.20
N PRO A 265 -38.44 20.06 -4.96
CA PRO A 265 -39.21 20.77 -5.98
C PRO A 265 -38.46 22.02 -6.40
N ALA A 266 -38.32 22.19 -7.72
CA ALA A 266 -37.77 23.41 -8.30
C ALA A 266 -38.54 24.60 -7.74
N ILE A 267 -37.82 25.55 -7.11
CA ILE A 267 -38.39 26.81 -6.68
C ILE A 267 -38.75 27.58 -7.95
N GLU A 268 -40.01 27.48 -8.38
CA GLU A 268 -40.57 28.38 -9.39
C GLU A 268 -40.64 29.78 -8.77
N GLY A 269 -39.89 30.72 -9.36
CA GLY A 269 -39.91 32.14 -9.07
C GLY A 269 -40.42 32.94 -10.27
#